data_AF-A0A7Y1VCN4-F1
#
_entry.id   AF-A0A7Y1VCN4-F1
#
_cell.length_a   1.000
_cell.length_b   1.000
_cell.length_c   1.000
_cell.angle_alpha   90.00
_cell.angle_beta   90.00
_cell.angle_gamma   90.00
#
_symmetry.space_group_name_H-M   'P 1'
#
loop_
_entity.id
_entity.type
_entity.pdbx_description
1 polymer ?
#
loop_
_entity_poly.entity_id
_entity_poly.type
_entity_poly.pdbx_seq_one_letter_code
_entity_poly.pdbx_strand_id
1 'polypeptide(L)' 'NKHYLTNKRGRYKGYPLRSFADGGFTGGFSDHFPVYAYIIKQVN' A
#
# COMPACT_ATOMS: atom_id res chain seq x y z
N ASN A 1 9.88 2.07 1.57
CA ASN A 1 8.45 2.09 1.97
C ASN A 1 8.32 2.11 3.48
N LYS A 2 7.38 2.89 4.02
CA LYS A 2 7.19 3.04 5.47
C LYS A 2 6.71 1.72 6.09
N HIS A 3 7.24 1.36 7.27
CA HIS A 3 6.99 0.05 7.91
C HIS A 3 5.53 -0.24 8.26
N TYR A 4 4.67 0.77 8.36
CA TYR A 4 3.24 0.58 8.61
C TYR A 4 2.46 0.10 7.38
N LEU A 5 3.05 0.15 6.19
CA LEU A 5 2.41 -0.28 4.93
C LEU A 5 2.48 -1.81 4.71
N THR A 6 3.16 -2.54 5.59
CA THR A 6 3.48 -3.95 5.40
C THR A 6 3.06 -4.81 6.57
N ASN A 7 2.64 -6.04 6.27
CA ASN A 7 2.44 -7.07 7.28
C ASN A 7 3.74 -7.34 8.04
N LYS A 8 3.70 -7.22 9.38
CA LYS A 8 4.90 -7.33 10.23
C LYS A 8 5.29 -8.78 10.55
N ARG A 9 4.34 -9.72 10.45
CA ARG A 9 4.47 -11.13 10.90
C ARG A 9 3.58 -12.05 10.05
N GLY A 10 3.75 -13.36 10.22
CA GLY A 10 2.94 -14.39 9.56
C GLY A 10 3.33 -14.66 8.11
N ARG A 11 2.51 -15.48 7.43
CA ARG A 11 2.75 -15.97 6.04
C ARG A 11 2.97 -14.85 5.02
N TYR A 12 2.37 -13.69 5.24
CA TYR A 12 2.44 -12.54 4.34
C TYR A 12 3.40 -11.45 4.83
N LYS A 13 4.33 -11.74 5.75
CA LYS A 13 5.30 -10.76 6.24
C LYS A 13 6.04 -10.08 5.07
N GLY A 14 6.07 -8.74 5.07
CA GLY A 14 6.68 -7.93 4.02
C GLY A 14 5.75 -7.56 2.86
N TYR A 15 4.62 -8.25 2.68
CA TYR A 15 3.61 -7.89 1.67
C TYR A 15 2.78 -6.68 2.13
N PRO A 16 2.19 -5.91 1.17
CA PRO A 16 1.28 -4.82 1.48
C PRO A 16 0.18 -5.25 2.46
N LEU A 17 -0.11 -4.38 3.41
CA LEU A 17 -1.32 -4.50 4.23
C LEU A 17 -2.51 -4.13 3.33
N ARG A 18 -3.25 -5.12 2.82
CA ARG A 18 -4.31 -4.95 1.80
C ARG A 18 -5.59 -4.33 2.36
N SER A 19 -6.35 -3.58 1.56
CA SER A 19 -7.64 -3.03 1.97
C SER A 19 -8.67 -4.12 2.18
N PHE A 20 -8.69 -5.13 1.30
CA PHE A 20 -9.62 -6.25 1.38
C PHE A 20 -8.87 -7.58 1.46
N ALA A 21 -9.38 -8.47 2.30
CA ALA A 21 -8.96 -9.86 2.38
C ALA A 21 -10.14 -10.70 2.84
N ASP A 22 -10.24 -11.92 2.33
CA ASP A 22 -11.23 -12.92 2.76
C ASP A 22 -12.68 -12.40 2.79
N GLY A 23 -13.03 -11.55 1.81
CA GLY A 23 -14.37 -10.98 1.66
C GLY A 23 -14.68 -9.76 2.55
N GLY A 24 -13.74 -9.31 3.38
CA GLY A 24 -13.93 -8.18 4.30
C GLY A 24 -12.92 -7.04 4.10
N PHE A 25 -13.29 -5.85 4.60
CA PHE A 25 -12.36 -4.72 4.72
C PHE A 25 -11.48 -4.91 5.97
N THR A 26 -10.16 -4.80 5.80
CA THR A 26 -9.19 -5.08 6.88
C THR A 26 -8.43 -3.82 7.34
N GLY A 27 -8.81 -2.64 6.85
CA GLY A 27 -8.18 -1.38 7.22
C GLY A 27 -6.81 -1.14 6.58
N GLY A 28 -6.41 -1.97 5.61
CA GLY A 28 -5.17 -1.79 4.87
C GLY A 28 -5.28 -0.84 3.68
N PHE A 29 -4.15 -0.67 3.00
CA PHE A 29 -3.98 0.09 1.76
C PHE A 29 -4.23 -0.79 0.55
N SER A 30 -4.32 -0.22 -0.65
CA SER A 30 -4.49 -0.96 -1.91
C SER A 30 -3.61 -2.22 -1.97
N ASP A 31 -3.98 -3.18 -2.81
CA ASP A 31 -3.16 -4.39 -3.05
C ASP A 31 -1.75 -4.09 -3.58
N HIS A 32 -1.49 -2.84 -3.98
CA HIS A 32 -0.20 -2.30 -4.39
C HIS A 32 0.33 -1.23 -3.43
N PHE A 33 1.67 -1.14 -3.33
CA PHE A 33 2.31 -0.02 -2.65
C PHE A 33 1.98 1.31 -3.37
N PRO A 34 1.84 2.42 -2.63
CA PRO A 34 1.64 3.72 -3.23
C PRO A 34 2.77 4.02 -4.21
N VAL A 35 2.40 4.33 -5.45
CA VAL A 35 3.31 4.81 -6.49
C VAL A 35 3.29 6.33 -6.43
N TYR A 36 4.46 6.95 -6.38
CA TYR A 36 4.59 8.40 -6.48
C TYR A 36 4.59 8.78 -7.96
N ALA A 37 3.70 9.70 -8.34
CA ALA A 37 3.71 10.34 -9.64
C ALA A 37 4.01 11.83 -9.47
N TYR A 38 5.01 12.33 -10.18
CA TYR A 38 5.26 13.77 -10.28
C TYR A 38 4.53 14.30 -11.52
N ILE A 39 3.55 15.17 -11.31
CA ILE A 39 2.96 15.95 -12.39
C ILE A 39 3.69 17.28 -12.43
N ILE A 40 4.55 17.45 -13.43
CA ILE A 40 5.31 18.68 -13.65
C ILE A 40 4.58 19.46 -14.74
N LYS A 41 4.22 20.71 -14.43
CA LYS A 41 3.65 21.65 -15.40
C LYS A 41 4.68 22.73 -15.67
N GLN A 42 5.03 22.91 -16.94
CA GLN A 42 5.83 24.07 -17.35
C GLN A 42 5.01 25.35 -17.12
N VAL A 43 5.63 26.33 -16.46
CA VAL A 43 5.08 27.68 -16.28
C VAL A 43 5.91 28.60 -17.16
N ASN A 44 5.25 29.39 -18.01
CA ASN A 44 5.87 30.44 -18.81
C ASN A 44 5.84 31.76 -18.04
#